data_AF-A0A9D9EQ83-F1
#
_entry.id   AF-A0A9D9EQ83-F1
#
_cell.length_a   1.000
_cell.length_b   1.000
_cell.length_c   1.000
_cell.angle_alpha   90.00
_cell.angle_beta   90.00
_cell.angle_gamma   90.00
#
_symmetry.space_group_name_H-M   'P 1'
#
loop_
_entity.id
_entity.type
_entity.pdbx_description
1 polymer ?
#
loop_
_entity_poly.entity_id
_entity_poly.type
_entity_poly.pdbx_seq_one_letter_code
_entity_poly.pdbx_strand_id
1 'polypeptide(L)'
;MGIKENLDRVLEEIAAAARISGRDAESVKLLAVSKFHPQEAVREALSCGQFLFGENRVQEAELKFSGLNGEFPRLRLHLIGTLQRNKVKRILPLVSCIQSLDRLELLLEIEKRAAECGKEISVLFELHTGEESKSGYADLSSLFASIDALEFCPHVRCRGLMTMAPFTEDESAVRASFQKLRAAQEECGKRWPALDFSELSMGMSSDFRIAIEEGSTMVRIGTAVFGARA
;
A
#
# COMPACT_ATOMS: atom_id res chain seq x y z
N MET A 1 -11.07 -16.12 18.00
CA MET A 1 -11.85 -15.19 17.16
C MET A 1 -11.63 -15.58 15.72
N GLY A 2 -12.70 -15.59 14.91
CA GLY A 2 -12.61 -15.82 13.48
C GLY A 2 -12.20 -14.55 12.74
N ILE A 3 -12.03 -14.65 11.42
CA ILE A 3 -11.61 -13.51 10.59
C ILE A 3 -12.70 -12.43 10.57
N LYS A 4 -13.98 -12.82 10.65
CA LYS A 4 -15.10 -11.86 10.66
C LYS A 4 -15.05 -10.94 11.88
N GLU A 5 -14.97 -11.48 13.09
CA GLU A 5 -14.95 -10.66 14.31
C GLU A 5 -13.69 -9.77 14.36
N ASN A 6 -12.56 -10.30 13.86
CA ASN A 6 -11.32 -9.54 13.75
C ASN A 6 -11.45 -8.36 12.77
N LEU A 7 -12.04 -8.58 11.59
CA LEU A 7 -12.27 -7.52 10.61
C LEU A 7 -13.19 -6.44 11.17
N ASP A 8 -14.31 -6.83 11.77
CA ASP A 8 -15.29 -5.87 12.32
C ASP A 8 -14.64 -5.00 13.39
N ARG A 9 -13.88 -5.62 14.32
CA ARG A 9 -13.12 -4.88 15.33
C ARG A 9 -12.09 -3.92 14.71
N VAL A 10 -11.30 -4.38 13.74
CA VAL A 10 -10.27 -3.52 13.11
C VAL A 10 -10.91 -2.36 12.37
N LEU A 11 -12.01 -2.58 11.66
CA LEU A 11 -12.74 -1.54 10.95
C LEU A 11 -13.34 -0.51 11.93
N GLU A 12 -13.89 -0.96 13.06
CA GLU A 12 -14.36 -0.07 14.12
C GLU A 12 -13.23 0.77 14.73
N GLU A 13 -12.07 0.16 14.99
CA GLU A 13 -10.89 0.86 15.51
C GLU A 13 -10.37 1.93 14.53
N ILE A 14 -10.35 1.62 13.22
CA ILE A 14 -9.99 2.58 12.17
C ILE A 14 -11.00 3.73 12.11
N ALA A 15 -12.30 3.41 12.10
CA ALA A 15 -13.36 4.41 12.07
C ALA A 15 -13.33 5.32 13.30
N ALA A 16 -13.07 4.76 14.49
CA ALA A 16 -12.92 5.53 15.72
C ALA A 16 -11.72 6.47 15.66
N ALA A 17 -10.54 5.99 15.21
CA ALA A 17 -9.36 6.83 15.03
C ALA A 17 -9.63 7.98 14.05
N ALA A 18 -10.26 7.71 12.91
CA ALA A 18 -10.60 8.73 11.92
C ALA A 18 -11.53 9.82 12.52
N ARG A 19 -12.58 9.42 13.26
CA ARG A 19 -13.49 10.37 13.92
C ARG A 19 -12.80 11.22 14.98
N ILE A 20 -11.91 10.63 15.78
CA ILE A 20 -11.12 11.36 16.79
C ILE A 20 -10.24 12.41 16.11
N SER A 21 -9.69 12.10 14.94
CA SER A 21 -8.92 13.04 14.11
C SER A 21 -9.79 14.05 13.33
N GLY A 22 -11.11 14.10 13.56
CA GLY A 22 -12.03 15.00 12.87
C GLY A 22 -12.26 14.66 11.40
N ARG A 23 -12.03 13.41 11.00
CA ARG A 23 -12.17 12.91 9.62
C ARG A 23 -13.39 11.99 9.49
N ASP A 24 -13.82 11.80 8.25
CA ASP A 24 -14.83 10.79 7.91
C ASP A 24 -14.31 9.38 8.24
N ALA A 25 -15.17 8.56 8.85
CA ALA A 25 -14.89 7.16 9.17
C ALA A 25 -14.52 6.33 7.93
N GLU A 26 -15.05 6.69 6.76
CA GLU A 26 -14.78 6.00 5.48
C GLU A 26 -13.53 6.54 4.76
N SER A 27 -12.88 7.59 5.27
CA SER A 27 -11.70 8.19 4.63
C SER A 27 -10.42 7.36 4.73
N VAL A 28 -10.45 6.24 5.48
CA VAL A 28 -9.29 5.37 5.70
C VAL A 28 -9.64 3.94 5.28
N LYS A 29 -8.92 3.42 4.30
CA LYS A 29 -9.06 2.07 3.79
C LYS A 29 -8.26 1.08 4.64
N LEU A 30 -8.87 -0.06 4.94
CA LEU A 30 -8.16 -1.22 5.44
C LEU A 30 -7.55 -2.02 4.28
N LEU A 31 -6.22 -2.07 4.20
CA LEU A 31 -5.49 -3.03 3.38
C LEU A 31 -5.16 -4.26 4.25
N ALA A 32 -5.89 -5.36 4.04
CA ALA A 32 -5.67 -6.60 4.80
C ALA A 32 -4.40 -7.31 4.31
N VAL A 33 -3.39 -7.45 5.17
CA VAL A 33 -2.09 -8.03 4.81
C VAL A 33 -2.10 -9.53 5.09
N SER A 34 -2.19 -10.35 4.04
CA SER A 34 -2.38 -11.80 4.12
C SER A 34 -1.09 -12.62 4.03
N LYS A 35 0.08 -11.98 4.11
CA LYS A 35 1.39 -12.68 4.09
C LYS A 35 1.44 -13.76 5.17
N PHE A 36 2.01 -14.92 4.85
CA PHE A 36 2.08 -16.12 5.72
C PHE A 36 0.75 -16.82 6.05
N HIS A 37 -0.40 -16.33 5.57
CA HIS A 37 -1.67 -17.05 5.71
C HIS A 37 -2.05 -17.76 4.41
N PRO A 38 -2.75 -18.90 4.46
CA PRO A 38 -3.08 -19.69 3.28
C PRO A 38 -4.24 -19.06 2.47
N GLN A 39 -4.54 -19.59 1.28
CA GLN A 39 -5.58 -19.07 0.40
C GLN A 39 -6.98 -19.12 1.05
N GLU A 40 -7.23 -20.13 1.89
CA GLU A 40 -8.48 -20.33 2.63
C GLU A 40 -8.80 -19.12 3.53
N ALA A 41 -7.79 -18.56 4.19
CA ALA A 41 -7.96 -17.37 5.03
C ALA A 41 -8.32 -16.13 4.19
N VAL A 42 -7.75 -16.01 2.98
CA VAL A 42 -8.12 -14.95 2.02
C VAL A 42 -9.58 -15.11 1.56
N ARG A 43 -10.01 -16.34 1.27
CA ARG A 43 -11.39 -16.65 0.87
C ARG A 43 -12.40 -16.39 1.99
N GLU A 44 -12.06 -16.70 3.23
CA GLU A 44 -12.88 -16.37 4.40
C GLU A 44 -13.01 -14.85 4.55
N ALA A 45 -11.91 -14.10 4.46
CA ALA A 45 -11.93 -12.63 4.50
C ALA A 45 -12.77 -12.02 3.36
N LEU A 46 -12.66 -12.55 2.14
CA LEU A 46 -13.47 -12.16 0.98
C LEU A 46 -14.96 -12.39 1.23
N SER A 47 -15.32 -13.53 1.82
CA SER A 47 -16.71 -13.86 2.18
C SER A 47 -17.26 -12.94 3.28
N CYS A 48 -16.37 -12.36 4.09
CA CYS A 48 -16.69 -11.36 5.11
C CYS A 48 -16.80 -9.92 4.57
N GLY A 49 -16.56 -9.70 3.27
CA GLY A 49 -16.65 -8.39 2.62
C GLY A 49 -15.33 -7.62 2.53
N GLN A 50 -14.20 -8.21 2.92
CA GLN A 50 -12.88 -7.60 2.70
C GLN A 50 -12.41 -7.87 1.27
N PHE A 51 -12.23 -6.83 0.46
CA PHE A 51 -11.84 -6.97 -0.96
C PHE A 51 -10.46 -6.41 -1.29
N LEU A 52 -9.84 -5.65 -0.37
CA LEU A 52 -8.56 -5.00 -0.59
C LEU A 52 -7.45 -5.70 0.21
N PHE A 53 -6.51 -6.33 -0.48
CA PHE A 53 -5.46 -7.16 0.11
C PHE A 53 -4.06 -6.65 -0.23
N GLY A 54 -3.13 -6.85 0.70
CA GLY A 54 -1.71 -6.55 0.54
C GLY A 54 -0.84 -7.80 0.63
N GLU A 55 0.08 -7.98 -0.33
CA GLU A 55 1.09 -9.04 -0.30
C GLU A 55 2.50 -8.50 -0.41
N ASN A 56 3.43 -9.17 0.28
CA ASN A 56 4.84 -8.76 0.28
C ASN A 56 5.68 -9.46 -0.78
N ARG A 57 5.29 -10.68 -1.19
CA ARG A 57 6.10 -11.55 -2.04
C ARG A 57 5.30 -12.00 -3.25
N VAL A 58 5.89 -11.84 -4.44
CA VAL A 58 5.27 -12.22 -5.71
C VAL A 58 4.84 -13.68 -5.75
N GLN A 59 5.66 -14.59 -5.22
CA GLN A 59 5.34 -16.01 -5.22
C GLN A 59 4.15 -16.36 -4.31
N GLU A 60 4.06 -15.73 -3.13
CA GLU A 60 2.90 -15.90 -2.26
C GLU A 60 1.65 -15.31 -2.89
N ALA A 61 1.76 -14.15 -3.54
CA ALA A 61 0.66 -13.53 -4.27
C ALA A 61 0.14 -14.45 -5.39
N GLU A 62 1.03 -15.06 -6.18
CA GLU A 62 0.65 -16.02 -7.21
C GLU A 62 -0.05 -17.24 -6.63
N LEU A 63 0.49 -17.84 -5.56
CA LEU A 63 -0.11 -19.01 -4.92
C LEU A 63 -1.51 -18.73 -4.36
N LYS A 64 -1.73 -17.53 -3.80
CA LYS A 64 -2.98 -17.19 -3.09
C LYS A 64 -4.04 -16.53 -3.94
N PHE A 65 -3.65 -15.73 -4.93
CA PHE A 65 -4.59 -14.87 -5.67
C PHE A 65 -4.81 -15.29 -7.12
N SER A 66 -4.01 -16.23 -7.65
CA SER A 66 -4.28 -16.79 -8.98
C SER A 66 -5.63 -17.50 -8.99
N GLY A 67 -6.46 -17.18 -9.97
CA GLY A 67 -7.81 -17.75 -10.12
C GLY A 67 -8.90 -17.03 -9.32
N LEU A 68 -8.57 -16.30 -8.23
CA LEU A 68 -9.60 -15.68 -7.38
C LEU A 68 -10.34 -14.52 -8.06
N ASN A 69 -9.72 -13.83 -9.03
CA ASN A 69 -10.37 -12.72 -9.73
C ASN A 69 -11.64 -13.13 -10.50
N GLY A 70 -11.73 -14.40 -10.95
CA GLY A 70 -12.93 -14.91 -11.62
C GLY A 70 -14.10 -15.12 -10.66
N GLU A 71 -13.81 -15.46 -9.40
CA GLU A 71 -14.81 -15.70 -8.37
C GLU A 71 -15.19 -14.41 -7.62
N PHE A 72 -14.23 -13.50 -7.44
CA PHE A 72 -14.39 -12.26 -6.69
C PHE A 72 -14.00 -11.04 -7.54
N PRO A 73 -14.87 -10.52 -8.43
CA PRO A 73 -14.53 -9.40 -9.31
C PRO A 73 -14.15 -8.09 -8.60
N ARG A 74 -14.58 -7.94 -7.33
CA ARG A 74 -14.26 -6.79 -6.48
C ARG A 74 -12.88 -6.88 -5.83
N LEU A 75 -12.23 -8.05 -5.86
CA LEU A 75 -10.90 -8.26 -5.30
C LEU A 75 -9.90 -7.28 -5.91
N ARG A 76 -9.09 -6.68 -5.04
CA ARG A 76 -7.98 -5.80 -5.39
C ARG A 76 -6.78 -6.24 -4.58
N LEU A 77 -5.68 -6.52 -5.27
CA LEU A 77 -4.42 -6.93 -4.66
C LEU A 77 -3.37 -5.84 -4.87
N HIS A 78 -2.79 -5.38 -3.77
CA HIS A 78 -1.66 -4.44 -3.79
C HIS A 78 -0.38 -5.21 -3.43
N LEU A 79 0.69 -5.03 -4.20
CA LEU A 79 2.02 -5.46 -3.79
C LEU A 79 2.63 -4.36 -2.91
N ILE A 80 2.98 -4.71 -1.67
CA ILE A 80 3.50 -3.76 -0.66
C ILE A 80 4.93 -4.09 -0.19
N GLY A 81 5.51 -5.18 -0.70
CA GLY A 81 6.91 -5.54 -0.45
C GLY A 81 7.78 -5.26 -1.67
N THR A 82 9.09 -5.14 -1.44
CA THR A 82 10.09 -4.80 -2.47
C THR A 82 9.92 -5.61 -3.75
N LEU A 83 9.84 -4.91 -4.89
CA LEU A 83 9.69 -5.52 -6.21
C LEU A 83 11.01 -5.53 -6.99
N GLN A 84 11.50 -6.74 -7.26
CA GLN A 84 12.61 -6.96 -8.17
C GLN A 84 12.12 -6.84 -9.62
N ARG A 85 12.89 -6.15 -10.47
CA ARG A 85 12.52 -5.88 -11.88
C ARG A 85 12.14 -7.15 -12.65
N ASN A 86 12.91 -8.23 -12.47
CA ASN A 86 12.65 -9.52 -13.13
C ASN A 86 11.33 -10.21 -12.71
N LYS A 87 10.67 -9.75 -11.64
CA LYS A 87 9.38 -10.28 -11.17
C LYS A 87 8.19 -9.42 -11.58
N VAL A 88 8.40 -8.25 -12.19
CA VAL A 88 7.33 -7.33 -12.61
C VAL A 88 6.34 -8.04 -13.53
N LYS A 89 6.84 -8.73 -14.57
CA LYS A 89 6.01 -9.49 -15.53
C LYS A 89 5.08 -10.51 -14.85
N ARG A 90 5.54 -11.13 -13.76
CA ARG A 90 4.79 -12.16 -13.03
C ARG A 90 3.66 -11.59 -12.19
N ILE A 91 3.91 -10.47 -11.53
CA ILE A 91 2.95 -9.90 -10.58
C ILE A 91 1.87 -9.06 -11.26
N LEU A 92 2.20 -8.39 -12.37
CA LEU A 92 1.29 -7.45 -13.04
C LEU A 92 -0.10 -7.99 -13.37
N PRO A 93 -0.29 -9.25 -13.82
CA PRO A 93 -1.63 -9.79 -14.07
C PRO A 93 -2.51 -9.80 -12.82
N LEU A 94 -1.92 -9.98 -11.63
CA LEU A 94 -2.63 -10.20 -10.37
C LEU A 94 -2.93 -8.90 -9.62
N VAL A 95 -2.02 -7.92 -9.67
CA VAL A 95 -2.13 -6.72 -8.84
C VAL A 95 -2.92 -5.61 -9.52
N SER A 96 -3.62 -4.81 -8.70
CA SER A 96 -4.18 -3.52 -9.11
C SER A 96 -3.28 -2.34 -8.74
N CYS A 97 -2.37 -2.52 -7.77
CA CYS A 97 -1.42 -1.49 -7.38
C CYS A 97 -0.07 -2.06 -6.91
N ILE A 98 1.02 -1.34 -7.19
CA ILE A 98 2.35 -1.57 -6.61
C ILE A 98 2.66 -0.37 -5.71
N GLN A 99 2.77 -0.59 -4.40
CA GLN A 99 3.00 0.49 -3.44
C GLN A 99 4.47 0.71 -3.09
N SER A 100 5.33 -0.22 -3.50
CA SER A 100 6.76 -0.25 -3.19
C SER A 100 7.61 0.26 -4.36
N LEU A 101 7.15 1.29 -5.08
CA LEU A 101 7.95 1.89 -6.15
C LEU A 101 9.02 2.76 -5.53
N ASP A 102 10.29 2.37 -5.65
CA ASP A 102 11.40 2.92 -4.87
C ASP A 102 12.57 3.47 -5.72
N ARG A 103 12.50 3.33 -7.05
CA ARG A 103 13.54 3.77 -8.00
C ARG A 103 13.03 3.88 -9.44
N LEU A 104 13.66 4.74 -10.22
CA LEU A 104 13.30 5.01 -11.62
C LEU A 104 13.34 3.74 -12.49
N GLU A 105 14.33 2.87 -12.33
CA GLU A 105 14.44 1.66 -13.16
C GLU A 105 13.31 0.67 -12.91
N LEU A 106 12.70 0.71 -11.73
CA LEU A 106 11.51 -0.09 -11.43
C LEU A 106 10.28 0.50 -12.12
N LEU A 107 10.11 1.83 -12.10
CA LEU A 107 9.03 2.51 -12.83
C LEU A 107 9.06 2.15 -14.32
N LEU A 108 10.23 2.26 -14.95
CA LEU A 108 10.41 1.97 -16.37
C LEU A 108 10.15 0.49 -16.71
N GLU A 109 10.53 -0.43 -15.83
CA GLU A 109 10.20 -1.86 -16.03
C GLU A 109 8.69 -2.11 -15.85
N ILE A 110 8.03 -1.44 -14.90
CA ILE A 110 6.57 -1.51 -14.72
C ILE A 110 5.87 -1.02 -15.99
N GLU A 111 6.20 0.17 -16.48
CA GLU A 111 5.63 0.73 -17.72
C GLU A 111 5.81 -0.25 -18.89
N LYS A 112 7.05 -0.71 -19.12
CA LYS A 112 7.35 -1.63 -20.21
C LYS A 112 6.46 -2.87 -20.18
N ARG A 113 6.32 -3.50 -19.01
CA ARG A 113 5.53 -4.73 -18.88
C ARG A 113 4.03 -4.48 -18.87
N ALA A 114 3.59 -3.33 -18.38
CA ALA A 114 2.20 -2.88 -18.41
C ALA A 114 1.76 -2.62 -19.87
N ALA A 115 2.61 -1.97 -20.67
CA ALA A 115 2.42 -1.79 -22.11
C ALA A 115 2.37 -3.12 -22.86
N GLU A 116 3.29 -4.05 -22.58
CA GLU A 116 3.31 -5.40 -23.19
C GLU A 116 2.00 -6.18 -22.99
N CYS A 117 1.29 -5.95 -21.88
CA CYS A 117 0.03 -6.62 -21.57
C CYS A 117 -1.22 -5.73 -21.70
N GLY A 118 -1.07 -4.50 -22.19
CA GLY A 118 -2.17 -3.54 -22.38
C GLY A 118 -2.93 -3.21 -21.10
N LYS A 119 -2.25 -3.22 -19.94
CA LYS A 119 -2.88 -3.02 -18.63
C LYS A 119 -2.41 -1.72 -18.02
N GLU A 120 -3.32 -0.95 -17.45
CA GLU A 120 -2.96 0.16 -16.56
C GLU A 120 -2.73 -0.33 -15.13
N ILE A 121 -1.68 0.18 -14.48
CA ILE A 121 -1.32 -0.19 -13.12
C ILE A 121 -1.19 1.05 -12.24
N SER A 122 -1.84 1.03 -11.08
CA SER A 122 -1.67 2.09 -10.09
C SER A 122 -0.36 1.92 -9.32
N VAL A 123 0.30 3.01 -8.97
CA VAL A 123 1.52 2.99 -8.15
C VAL A 123 1.45 3.99 -7.01
N LEU A 124 2.08 3.63 -5.89
CA LEU A 124 2.50 4.58 -4.87
C LEU A 124 4.02 4.60 -4.82
N PHE A 125 4.59 5.79 -4.64
CA PHE A 125 6.02 5.97 -4.47
C PHE A 125 6.39 5.75 -3.00
N GLU A 126 7.27 4.78 -2.73
CA GLU A 126 7.76 4.48 -1.40
C GLU A 126 8.84 5.48 -1.02
N LEU A 127 8.57 6.35 -0.05
CA LEU A 127 9.54 7.30 0.47
C LEU A 127 10.16 6.76 1.75
N HIS A 128 11.49 6.81 1.85
CA HIS A 128 12.21 6.48 3.06
C HIS A 128 12.08 7.61 4.09
N THR A 129 11.36 7.35 5.18
CA THR A 129 11.12 8.33 6.24
C THR A 129 11.72 7.97 7.61
N GLY A 130 12.12 6.72 7.85
CA GLY A 130 12.69 6.26 9.13
C GLY A 130 14.03 5.54 8.97
N GLU A 131 14.99 5.84 9.84
CA GLU A 131 16.44 5.55 9.68
C GLU A 131 16.83 4.08 9.45
N GLU A 132 15.98 3.11 9.81
CA GLU A 132 16.28 1.67 9.71
C GLU A 132 15.82 1.02 8.39
N SER A 133 14.93 1.66 7.62
CA SER A 133 14.43 1.07 6.38
C SER A 133 15.42 1.26 5.23
N LYS A 134 15.86 0.15 4.61
CA LYS A 134 16.72 0.18 3.40
C LYS A 134 15.93 0.34 2.09
N SER A 135 14.61 0.55 2.16
CA SER A 135 13.71 0.57 1.01
C SER A 135 13.00 1.91 0.87
N GLY A 136 12.68 2.26 -0.37
CA GLY A 136 12.14 3.56 -0.76
C GLY A 136 13.19 4.54 -1.27
N TYR A 137 12.72 5.63 -1.87
CA TYR A 137 13.55 6.76 -2.26
C TYR A 137 14.17 7.39 -1.02
N ALA A 138 15.50 7.52 -1.00
CA ALA A 138 16.23 8.08 0.12
C ALA A 138 16.02 9.59 0.29
N ASP A 139 15.68 10.27 -0.80
CA ASP A 139 15.58 11.72 -0.88
C ASP A 139 14.47 12.13 -1.87
N LEU A 140 13.99 13.37 -1.74
CA LEU A 140 12.93 13.89 -2.60
C LEU A 140 13.39 14.10 -4.04
N SER A 141 14.68 14.38 -4.29
CA SER A 141 15.15 14.65 -5.66
C SER A 141 15.08 13.40 -6.56
N SER A 142 15.44 12.24 -6.02
CA SER A 142 15.34 10.95 -6.73
C SER A 142 13.88 10.50 -6.91
N LEU A 143 13.02 10.78 -5.92
CA LEU A 143 11.57 10.58 -6.02
C LEU A 143 10.97 11.46 -7.12
N PHE A 144 11.30 12.77 -7.12
CA PHE A 144 10.81 13.75 -8.09
C PHE A 144 11.24 13.40 -9.52
N ALA A 145 12.48 12.95 -9.72
CA ALA A 145 12.93 12.48 -11.03
C ALA A 145 12.09 11.31 -11.56
N SER A 146 11.58 10.44 -10.67
CA SER A 146 10.70 9.35 -11.07
C SER A 146 9.26 9.79 -11.32
N ILE A 147 8.78 10.82 -10.61
CA ILE A 147 7.49 11.43 -10.91
C ILE A 147 7.53 12.15 -12.26
N ASP A 148 8.58 12.91 -12.55
CA ASP A 148 8.76 13.57 -13.84
C ASP A 148 8.74 12.55 -14.99
N ALA A 149 9.38 11.39 -14.82
CA ALA A 149 9.38 10.32 -15.81
C ALA A 149 7.99 9.68 -16.09
N LEU A 150 6.95 9.97 -15.30
CA LEU A 150 5.60 9.48 -15.56
C LEU A 150 5.01 10.01 -16.88
N GLU A 151 5.50 11.15 -17.39
CA GLU A 151 5.08 11.66 -18.70
C GLU A 151 5.35 10.66 -19.84
N PHE A 152 6.35 9.78 -19.65
CA PHE A 152 6.71 8.72 -20.58
C PHE A 152 6.14 7.35 -20.20
N CYS A 153 5.30 7.28 -19.15
CA CYS A 153 4.74 6.04 -18.61
C CYS A 153 3.20 6.03 -18.65
N PRO A 154 2.56 6.03 -19.82
CA PRO A 154 1.11 6.17 -19.95
C PRO A 154 0.30 5.03 -19.33
N HIS A 155 0.90 3.85 -19.10
CA HIS A 155 0.24 2.71 -18.46
C HIS A 155 0.40 2.72 -16.93
N VAL A 156 1.16 3.68 -16.38
CA VAL A 156 1.35 3.84 -14.94
C VAL A 156 0.50 4.99 -14.42
N ARG A 157 -0.31 4.72 -13.39
CA ARG A 157 -1.17 5.71 -12.74
C ARG A 157 -0.62 6.02 -11.35
N CYS A 158 -0.08 7.23 -11.19
CA CYS A 158 0.25 7.74 -9.85
C CYS A 158 -1.03 7.80 -9.00
N ARG A 159 -0.94 7.36 -7.75
CA ARG A 159 -2.03 7.50 -6.77
C ARG A 159 -1.58 8.19 -5.47
N GLY A 160 -0.29 8.37 -5.25
CA GLY A 160 0.22 8.94 -4.00
C GLY A 160 1.51 8.30 -3.51
N LEU A 161 1.69 8.32 -2.20
CA LEU A 161 2.94 7.93 -1.53
C LEU A 161 2.70 6.81 -0.52
N MET A 162 3.79 6.09 -0.20
CA MET A 162 3.82 5.03 0.80
C MET A 162 5.05 5.22 1.70
N THR A 163 4.93 4.88 2.98
CA THR A 163 6.09 4.72 3.85
C THR A 163 5.89 3.65 4.91
N MET A 164 6.99 3.20 5.50
CA MET A 164 7.04 2.44 6.73
C MET A 164 7.77 3.27 7.79
N ALA A 165 7.11 3.49 8.93
CA ALA A 165 7.74 4.13 10.08
C ALA A 165 8.83 3.23 10.68
N PRO A 166 9.79 3.80 11.44
CA PRO A 166 10.74 3.01 12.22
C PRO A 166 10.03 2.02 13.15
N PHE A 167 10.62 0.86 13.38
CA PHE A 167 10.10 -0.10 14.34
C PHE A 167 10.57 0.27 15.76
N THR A 168 9.86 1.22 16.37
CA THR A 168 10.18 1.78 17.69
C THR A 168 8.91 2.02 18.51
N GLU A 169 9.06 2.07 19.83
CA GLU A 169 8.00 2.50 20.76
C GLU A 169 7.94 4.03 20.88
N ASP A 170 8.92 4.75 20.32
CA ASP A 170 8.92 6.21 20.30
C ASP A 170 7.87 6.75 19.31
N GLU A 171 6.69 7.07 19.84
CA GLU A 171 5.60 7.67 19.07
C GLU A 171 6.00 8.98 18.37
N SER A 172 6.95 9.74 18.91
CA SER A 172 7.39 11.00 18.30
C SER A 172 8.18 10.74 17.00
N ALA A 173 9.02 9.71 16.98
CA ALA A 173 9.75 9.27 15.79
C ALA A 173 8.79 8.70 14.72
N VAL A 174 7.78 7.93 15.14
CA VAL A 174 6.71 7.42 14.26
C VAL A 174 5.92 8.57 13.65
N ARG A 175 5.50 9.54 14.47
CA ARG A 175 4.74 10.72 14.02
C ARG A 175 5.55 11.57 13.04
N ALA A 176 6.83 11.82 13.34
CA ALA A 176 7.73 12.57 12.45
C ALA A 176 7.88 11.89 11.08
N SER A 177 7.94 10.56 11.04
CA SER A 177 7.97 9.79 9.79
C SER A 177 6.71 10.01 8.94
N PHE A 178 5.52 9.95 9.55
CA PHE A 178 4.26 10.19 8.84
C PHE A 178 4.07 11.64 8.41
N GLN A 179 4.47 12.60 9.24
CA GLN A 179 4.49 14.02 8.88
C GLN A 179 5.39 14.31 7.68
N LYS A 180 6.58 13.68 7.64
CA LYS A 180 7.48 13.77 6.49
C LYS A 180 6.83 13.26 5.20
N LEU A 181 6.10 12.14 5.25
CA LEU A 181 5.38 11.62 4.10
C LEU A 181 4.28 12.57 3.62
N ARG A 182 3.48 13.11 4.55
CA ARG A 182 2.41 14.06 4.24
C ARG A 182 2.96 15.37 3.63
N ALA A 183 4.04 15.92 4.19
CA ALA A 183 4.68 17.10 3.62
C ALA A 183 5.17 16.85 2.18
N ALA A 184 5.75 15.67 1.92
CA ALA A 184 6.14 15.27 0.57
C ALA A 184 4.94 15.16 -0.38
N GLN A 185 3.81 14.60 0.07
CA GLN A 185 2.57 14.52 -0.71
C GLN A 185 2.05 15.93 -1.06
N GLU A 186 2.02 16.85 -0.11
CA GLU A 186 1.58 18.23 -0.33
C GLU A 186 2.49 18.97 -1.33
N GLU A 187 3.80 18.75 -1.26
CA GLU A 187 4.75 19.29 -2.24
C GLU A 187 4.53 18.69 -3.64
N CYS A 188 4.34 17.37 -3.72
CA CYS A 188 4.04 16.69 -4.98
C CYS A 188 2.74 17.22 -5.62
N GLY A 189 1.68 17.39 -4.82
CA GLY A 189 0.40 17.93 -5.30
C GLY A 189 0.50 19.36 -5.84
N LYS A 190 1.39 20.19 -5.28
CA LYS A 190 1.66 21.55 -5.79
C LYS A 190 2.47 21.53 -7.09
N ARG A 191 3.45 20.63 -7.19
CA ARG A 191 4.38 20.56 -8.32
C ARG A 191 3.78 19.86 -9.55
N TRP A 192 2.97 18.84 -9.34
CA TRP A 192 2.29 18.10 -10.42
C TRP A 192 0.78 18.06 -10.20
N PRO A 193 0.07 19.19 -10.36
CA PRO A 193 -1.37 19.29 -10.09
C PRO A 193 -2.25 18.43 -11.01
N ALA A 194 -1.70 17.93 -12.13
CA ALA A 194 -2.40 17.02 -13.04
C ALA A 194 -2.31 15.53 -12.60
N LEU A 195 -1.44 15.21 -11.65
CA LEU A 195 -1.31 13.86 -11.10
C LEU A 195 -2.15 13.69 -9.84
N ASP A 196 -2.52 12.44 -9.56
CA ASP A 196 -3.28 12.09 -8.37
C ASP A 196 -2.34 11.64 -7.25
N PHE A 197 -2.32 12.40 -6.15
CA PHE A 197 -1.61 12.07 -4.91
C PHE A 197 -2.57 11.84 -3.73
N SER A 198 -3.81 11.42 -4.00
CA SER A 198 -4.84 11.27 -2.96
C SER A 198 -4.53 10.21 -1.90
N GLU A 199 -3.65 9.25 -2.19
CA GLU A 199 -3.34 8.16 -1.27
C GLU A 199 -2.07 8.39 -0.44
N LEU A 200 -2.20 8.19 0.87
CA LEU A 200 -1.09 8.04 1.81
C LEU A 200 -1.19 6.66 2.46
N SER A 201 -0.39 5.72 1.96
CA SER A 201 -0.29 4.39 2.55
C SER A 201 0.74 4.39 3.66
N MET A 202 0.26 4.49 4.91
CA MET A 202 1.09 4.48 6.10
C MET A 202 0.30 4.01 7.31
N GLY A 203 0.98 3.38 8.27
CA GLY A 203 0.35 2.75 9.43
C GLY A 203 0.17 1.24 9.27
N MET A 204 0.53 0.52 10.32
CA MET A 204 0.45 -0.92 10.53
C MET A 204 -0.18 -1.19 11.90
N SER A 205 -0.29 -2.47 12.30
CA SER A 205 -0.99 -2.86 13.53
C SER A 205 -0.57 -2.10 14.80
N SER A 206 0.68 -1.67 14.92
CA SER A 206 1.22 -0.97 16.10
C SER A 206 1.01 0.55 16.10
N ASP A 207 0.88 1.17 14.92
CA ASP A 207 1.00 2.62 14.76
C ASP A 207 -0.10 3.24 13.87
N PHE A 208 -1.08 2.45 13.40
CA PHE A 208 -2.10 2.95 12.47
C PHE A 208 -2.94 4.09 13.05
N ARG A 209 -3.12 4.18 14.37
CA ARG A 209 -3.85 5.29 15.00
C ARG A 209 -3.11 6.61 14.80
N ILE A 210 -1.81 6.64 15.08
CA ILE A 210 -0.93 7.78 14.81
C ILE A 210 -0.93 8.09 13.31
N ALA A 211 -0.86 7.06 12.45
CA ALA A 211 -0.89 7.26 11.00
C ALA A 211 -2.18 7.95 10.53
N ILE A 212 -3.34 7.59 11.10
CA ILE A 212 -4.63 8.20 10.76
C ILE A 212 -4.71 9.65 11.22
N GLU A 213 -4.22 9.95 12.42
CA GLU A 213 -4.08 11.32 12.93
C GLU A 213 -3.21 12.18 12.00
N GLU A 214 -2.14 11.60 11.47
CA GLU A 214 -1.22 12.27 10.53
C GLU A 214 -1.69 12.24 9.07
N GLY A 215 -2.90 11.76 8.78
CA GLY A 215 -3.53 11.88 7.46
C GLY A 215 -3.48 10.64 6.57
N SER A 216 -3.16 9.46 7.10
CA SER A 216 -3.20 8.20 6.34
C SER A 216 -4.55 7.99 5.67
N THR A 217 -4.56 7.54 4.42
CA THR A 217 -5.77 7.12 3.69
C THR A 217 -5.87 5.61 3.57
N MET A 218 -4.80 4.88 3.91
CA MET A 218 -4.73 3.44 3.83
C MET A 218 -3.79 2.89 4.90
N VAL A 219 -4.32 2.03 5.76
CA VAL A 219 -3.56 1.34 6.82
C VAL A 219 -3.41 -0.14 6.47
N ARG A 220 -2.25 -0.72 6.80
CA ARG A 220 -1.84 -2.06 6.37
C ARG A 220 -1.80 -3.02 7.56
N ILE A 221 -2.85 -3.79 7.76
CA ILE A 221 -3.03 -4.58 8.99
C ILE A 221 -3.10 -6.07 8.64
N GLY A 222 -2.22 -6.87 9.26
CA GLY A 222 -2.14 -8.32 9.07
C GLY A 222 -2.59 -9.10 10.30
N THR A 223 -1.73 -9.16 11.33
CA THR A 223 -1.93 -9.97 12.54
C THR A 223 -3.28 -9.74 13.23
N ALA A 224 -3.78 -8.51 13.26
CA ALA A 224 -5.06 -8.22 13.91
C ALA A 224 -6.27 -8.74 13.13
N VAL A 225 -6.12 -9.05 11.84
CA VAL A 225 -7.13 -9.64 10.96
C VAL A 225 -7.03 -11.16 10.93
N PHE A 226 -5.85 -11.69 10.63
CA PHE A 226 -5.65 -13.13 10.35
C PHE A 226 -5.11 -13.93 11.54
N GLY A 227 -4.80 -13.28 12.67
CA GLY A 227 -4.21 -13.90 13.84
C GLY A 227 -2.69 -14.00 13.78
N ALA A 228 -2.10 -14.69 14.76
CA ALA A 228 -0.68 -14.98 14.77
C ALA A 228 -0.31 -15.87 13.57
N ARG A 229 0.94 -15.75 13.12
CA ARG A 229 1.47 -16.58 12.02
C ARG A 229 1.38 -18.06 12.44
N ALA A 230 0.81 -18.89 11.57
CA ALA A 230 0.90 -20.34 11.69
C ALA A 230 2.28 -20.83 11.21
#